data_AF-A0A292QVK9-F1
#
_entry.id   AF-A0A292QVK9-F1
#
_cell.length_a   1.000
_cell.length_b   1.000
_cell.length_c   1.000
_cell.angle_alpha   90.00
_cell.angle_beta   90.00
_cell.angle_gamma   90.00
#
_symmetry.space_group_name_H-M   'P 1'
#
loop_
_entity.id
_entity.type
_entity.pdbx_description
1 polymer ?
#
loop_
_entity_poly.entity_id
_entity_poly.type
_entity_poly.pdbx_seq_one_letter_code
_entity_poly.pdbx_strand_id
1 'polypeptide(L)'
;MLDKYLYNKEFYYYKDKNCRYLIRTVGEKPLICIGLNPSSATPSKTDNTFRRLQNIANFNDFDSIIVFNLYPFLNSETYKKSSIINEQEKINFQVISNIIQELSASMKLKILFCWGDNIKNYENYKYNRRKMCQILENFSNDIYCLKRTKENNPISPIFMKTNTTLQNFEDDFESYLKD
;
A
#
# COMPACT_ATOMS: atom_id res chain seq x y z
N MET A 1 -10.66 12.33 10.93
CA MET A 1 -9.20 12.35 11.23
C MET A 1 -8.38 12.40 9.95
N LEU A 2 -8.89 11.85 8.84
CA LEU A 2 -8.31 11.96 7.50
C LEU A 2 -8.12 13.39 7.00
N ASP A 3 -8.98 14.34 7.37
CA ASP A 3 -8.94 15.73 6.90
C ASP A 3 -7.63 16.46 7.19
N LYS A 4 -6.90 16.03 8.25
CA LYS A 4 -5.58 16.59 8.55
C LYS A 4 -4.54 16.32 7.45
N TYR A 5 -4.82 15.35 6.57
CA TYR A 5 -3.98 15.01 5.42
C TYR A 5 -4.54 15.56 4.10
N LEU A 6 -5.65 16.30 4.12
CA LEU A 6 -6.21 16.89 2.92
C LEU A 6 -5.20 17.88 2.32
N TYR A 7 -4.74 17.61 1.10
CA TYR A 7 -3.74 18.42 0.41
C TYR A 7 -4.41 19.42 -0.54
N ASN A 8 -5.39 18.94 -1.31
CA ASN A 8 -6.25 19.75 -2.16
C ASN A 8 -7.58 18.99 -2.42
N LYS A 9 -8.45 19.54 -3.28
CA LYS A 9 -9.75 18.94 -3.61
C LYS A 9 -9.68 17.54 -4.24
N GLU A 10 -8.50 17.09 -4.68
CA GLU A 10 -8.31 15.83 -5.41
C GLU A 10 -7.48 14.82 -4.62
N PHE A 11 -6.69 15.27 -3.63
CA PHE A 11 -5.71 14.44 -2.95
C PHE A 11 -5.67 14.63 -1.43
N TYR A 12 -5.44 13.51 -0.74
CA TYR A 12 -4.83 13.48 0.59
C TYR A 12 -3.37 13.07 0.46
N TYR A 13 -2.48 13.73 1.19
CA TYR A 13 -1.05 13.51 1.08
C TYR A 13 -0.32 13.73 2.41
N TYR A 14 0.55 12.79 2.77
CA TYR A 14 1.43 12.95 3.94
C TYR A 14 2.85 12.49 3.63
N LYS A 15 3.79 13.43 3.72
CA LYS A 15 5.22 13.25 3.52
C LYS A 15 5.98 14.02 4.60
N ASP A 16 7.05 13.42 5.11
CA ASP A 16 8.06 14.09 5.93
C ASP A 16 9.45 13.72 5.41
N LYS A 17 10.32 14.71 5.20
CA LYS A 17 11.68 14.52 4.67
C LYS A 17 11.68 13.62 3.42
N ASN A 18 12.37 12.48 3.49
CA ASN A 18 12.50 11.47 2.42
C ASN A 18 11.48 10.33 2.55
N CYS A 19 10.45 10.50 3.38
CA CYS A 19 9.42 9.50 3.65
C CYS A 19 8.04 9.95 3.18
N ARG A 20 7.30 9.07 2.50
CA ARG A 20 5.90 9.28 2.16
C ARG A 20 5.04 8.22 2.86
N TYR A 21 4.15 8.68 3.71
CA TYR A 21 3.26 7.85 4.52
C TYR A 21 1.90 7.64 3.85
N LEU A 22 1.43 8.63 3.09
CA LEU A 22 0.13 8.57 2.42
C LEU A 22 0.18 9.31 1.09
N ILE A 23 -0.39 8.68 0.06
CA ILE A 23 -1.02 9.40 -1.06
C ILE A 23 -2.36 8.73 -1.34
N ARG A 24 -3.40 9.53 -1.51
CA ARG A 24 -4.75 9.06 -1.78
C ARG A 24 -5.44 10.05 -2.71
N THR A 25 -6.30 9.56 -3.60
CA THR A 25 -7.26 10.40 -4.32
C THR A 25 -8.58 10.50 -3.56
N VAL A 26 -9.28 11.63 -3.71
CA VAL A 26 -10.64 11.80 -3.19
C VAL A 26 -11.59 10.89 -3.98
N GLY A 27 -12.52 10.24 -3.27
CA GLY A 27 -13.54 9.32 -3.79
C GLY A 27 -14.20 8.50 -2.68
N GLU A 28 -15.30 7.82 -3.00
CA GLU A 28 -16.19 7.12 -2.08
C GLU A 28 -15.91 5.61 -2.02
N LYS A 29 -15.36 5.04 -3.08
CA LYS A 29 -15.07 3.60 -3.22
C LYS A 29 -13.57 3.36 -3.48
N PRO A 30 -12.71 3.52 -2.46
CA PRO A 30 -11.27 3.39 -2.63
C PRO A 30 -10.82 1.93 -2.74
N LEU A 31 -9.85 1.68 -3.62
CA LEU A 31 -8.97 0.52 -3.53
C LEU A 31 -7.73 0.86 -2.68
N ILE A 32 -7.46 0.11 -1.62
CA ILE A 32 -6.29 0.32 -0.76
C ILE A 32 -5.14 -0.53 -1.29
N CYS A 33 -4.13 0.11 -1.88
CA CYS A 33 -2.96 -0.54 -2.46
C CYS A 33 -1.80 -0.56 -1.46
N ILE A 34 -1.24 -1.74 -1.19
CA ILE A 34 -0.06 -1.93 -0.34
C ILE A 34 1.17 -2.28 -1.20
N GLY A 35 2.00 -1.27 -1.44
CA GLY A 35 3.26 -1.40 -2.16
C GLY A 35 4.45 -1.74 -1.24
N LEU A 36 5.62 -1.93 -1.84
CA LEU A 36 6.87 -2.14 -1.09
C LEU A 36 7.34 -0.82 -0.45
N ASN A 37 7.64 0.16 -1.29
CA ASN A 37 8.08 1.49 -0.90
C ASN A 37 7.48 2.55 -1.85
N PRO A 38 7.35 3.82 -1.42
CA PRO A 38 6.82 4.88 -2.25
C PRO A 38 7.51 5.01 -3.59
N SER A 39 6.69 5.16 -4.63
CA SER A 39 7.12 5.70 -5.90
C SER A 39 7.30 7.23 -5.79
N SER A 40 7.84 7.85 -6.84
CA SER A 40 8.04 9.31 -6.94
C SER A 40 6.75 10.16 -7.00
N ALA A 41 5.57 9.52 -6.98
CA ALA A 41 4.28 10.19 -7.13
C ALA A 41 4.00 11.21 -6.01
N THR A 42 3.59 12.40 -6.44
CA THR A 42 3.12 13.52 -5.63
C THR A 42 1.78 14.02 -6.18
N PRO A 43 0.98 14.77 -5.39
CA PRO A 43 -0.25 15.39 -5.89
C PRO A 43 -0.05 16.28 -7.11
N SER A 44 1.11 16.95 -7.24
CA SER A 44 1.44 17.80 -8.39
C SER A 44 1.99 17.04 -9.60
N LYS A 45 2.51 15.82 -9.39
CA LYS A 45 3.15 15.02 -10.43
C LYS A 45 3.06 13.54 -10.08
N THR A 46 2.04 12.87 -10.64
CA THR A 46 1.88 11.41 -10.55
C THR A 46 2.89 10.70 -11.46
N ASP A 47 3.36 9.52 -11.06
CA ASP A 47 4.24 8.69 -11.87
C ASP A 47 3.52 7.49 -12.50
N ASN A 48 4.27 6.63 -13.21
CA ASN A 48 3.73 5.47 -13.91
C ASN A 48 3.10 4.45 -12.95
N THR A 49 3.70 4.22 -11.78
CA THR A 49 3.18 3.28 -10.78
C THR A 49 1.83 3.75 -10.25
N PHE A 50 1.74 5.02 -9.85
CA PHE A 50 0.50 5.59 -9.33
C PHE A 50 -0.61 5.61 -10.38
N ARG A 51 -0.31 6.07 -11.60
CA ARG A 51 -1.28 6.06 -12.72
C ARG A 51 -1.74 4.64 -13.05
N ARG A 52 -0.85 3.65 -12.97
CA ARG A 52 -1.21 2.26 -13.23
C ARG A 52 -2.16 1.71 -12.16
N LEU A 53 -1.90 1.99 -10.89
CA LEU A 53 -2.82 1.63 -9.80
C LEU A 53 -4.20 2.27 -9.99
N GLN A 54 -4.25 3.56 -10.31
CA GLN A 54 -5.50 4.27 -10.53
C GLN A 54 -6.29 3.70 -11.71
N ASN A 55 -5.61 3.40 -12.82
CA ASN A 55 -6.25 2.82 -14.00
C ASN A 55 -6.79 1.40 -13.74
N ILE A 56 -6.05 0.58 -13.01
CA ILE A 56 -6.49 -0.77 -12.62
C ILE A 56 -7.66 -0.68 -11.63
N ALA A 57 -7.61 0.25 -10.67
CA ALA A 57 -8.70 0.49 -9.74
C ALA A 57 -9.98 0.87 -10.49
N ASN A 58 -9.92 1.84 -11.40
CA ASN A 58 -11.05 2.25 -12.23
C ASN A 58 -11.63 1.09 -13.05
N PHE A 59 -10.77 0.28 -13.69
CA PHE A 59 -11.23 -0.90 -14.43
C PHE A 59 -11.96 -1.94 -13.56
N ASN A 60 -11.64 -2.00 -12.27
CA ASN A 60 -12.28 -2.90 -11.30
C ASN A 60 -13.36 -2.18 -10.46
N ASP A 61 -13.97 -1.13 -11.01
CA ASP A 61 -15.08 -0.36 -10.43
C ASP A 61 -14.76 0.39 -9.13
N PHE A 62 -13.50 0.79 -8.92
CA PHE A 62 -13.10 1.69 -7.83
C PHE A 62 -12.92 3.12 -8.34
N ASP A 63 -13.43 4.11 -7.61
CA ASP A 63 -13.37 5.52 -8.02
C ASP A 63 -12.11 6.25 -7.52
N SER A 64 -11.39 5.63 -6.60
CA SER A 64 -10.26 6.24 -5.90
C SER A 64 -9.25 5.18 -5.43
N ILE A 65 -8.07 5.65 -5.07
CA ILE A 65 -7.01 4.80 -4.50
C ILE A 65 -6.45 5.40 -3.23
N ILE A 66 -6.02 4.52 -2.32
CA ILE A 66 -5.20 4.85 -1.16
C ILE A 66 -3.93 4.03 -1.28
N VAL A 67 -2.76 4.67 -1.35
CA VAL A 67 -1.49 3.96 -1.53
C VAL A 67 -0.66 4.04 -0.28
N PHE A 68 -0.61 2.91 0.43
CA PHE A 68 0.31 2.67 1.54
C PHE A 68 1.49 1.81 1.08
N ASN A 69 2.52 1.74 1.93
CA ASN A 69 3.71 0.97 1.64
C ASN A 69 4.21 0.29 2.92
N LEU A 70 4.83 -0.88 2.78
CA LEU A 70 5.50 -1.56 3.89
C LEU A 70 6.64 -0.71 4.47
N TYR A 71 7.28 0.08 3.62
CA TYR A 71 8.35 1.00 3.97
C TYR A 71 8.03 2.41 3.49
N PRO A 72 8.25 3.47 4.30
CA PRO A 72 7.89 4.83 3.90
C PRO A 72 8.96 5.52 3.03
N PHE A 73 10.15 4.95 2.82
CA PHE A 73 11.28 5.63 2.19
C PHE A 73 11.15 5.74 0.67
N LEU A 74 11.38 6.94 0.12
CA LEU A 74 11.42 7.17 -1.33
C LEU A 74 12.64 6.49 -2.00
N ASN A 75 13.78 6.44 -1.31
CA ASN A 75 15.00 5.80 -1.83
C ASN A 75 15.23 4.45 -1.14
N SER A 76 15.22 3.36 -1.91
CA SER A 76 15.43 1.99 -1.43
C SER A 76 16.83 1.76 -0.86
N GLU A 77 17.84 2.53 -1.28
CA GLU A 77 19.20 2.46 -0.70
C GLU A 77 19.25 2.99 0.73
N THR A 78 18.36 3.90 1.09
CA THR A 78 18.28 4.42 2.47
C THR A 78 17.90 3.32 3.44
N TYR A 79 17.08 2.36 2.98
CA TYR A 79 16.66 1.24 3.82
C TYR A 79 17.71 0.12 3.90
N LYS A 80 18.45 -0.16 2.82
CA LYS A 80 19.52 -1.18 2.80
C LYS A 80 20.61 -0.99 3.87
N LYS A 81 20.64 0.15 4.57
CA LYS A 81 21.62 0.51 5.60
C LYS A 81 21.05 0.52 7.03
N SER A 82 19.76 0.24 7.22
CA SER A 82 19.07 0.39 8.52
C SER A 82 18.70 -0.98 9.10
N SER A 83 19.54 -1.51 9.99
CA SER A 83 19.28 -2.74 10.74
C SER A 83 18.29 -2.57 11.90
N ILE A 84 17.74 -1.37 12.09
CA ILE A 84 16.87 -1.00 13.21
C ILE A 84 15.55 -0.45 12.68
N ILE A 85 14.44 -0.84 13.32
CA ILE A 85 13.13 -0.18 13.13
C ILE A 85 13.29 1.29 13.52
N ASN A 86 13.25 2.17 12.53
CA ASN A 86 13.43 3.60 12.79
C ASN A 86 12.09 4.30 13.05
N GLU A 87 12.15 5.51 13.58
CA GLU A 87 10.97 6.30 13.93
C GLU A 87 10.03 6.52 12.74
N GLN A 88 10.56 6.59 11.51
CA GLN A 88 9.73 6.77 10.31
C GLN A 88 8.85 5.53 10.05
N GLU A 89 9.33 4.32 10.31
CA GLU A 89 8.50 3.11 10.19
C GLU A 89 7.41 3.06 11.26
N LYS A 90 7.70 3.51 12.49
CA LYS A 90 6.68 3.64 13.54
C LYS A 90 5.58 4.60 13.12
N ILE A 91 5.96 5.78 12.60
CA ILE A 91 5.01 6.76 12.04
C ILE A 91 4.20 6.14 10.89
N ASN A 92 4.86 5.41 9.98
CA ASN A 92 4.20 4.76 8.84
C ASN A 92 3.07 3.85 9.30
N PHE A 93 3.37 2.89 10.19
CA PHE A 93 2.35 1.97 10.68
C PHE A 93 1.29 2.65 11.55
N GLN A 94 1.63 3.69 12.31
CA GLN A 94 0.63 4.47 13.05
C GLN A 94 -0.35 5.17 12.11
N VAL A 95 0.15 5.78 11.03
CA VAL A 95 -0.69 6.42 10.00
C VAL A 95 -1.60 5.39 9.35
N ILE A 96 -1.05 4.23 8.95
CA ILE A 96 -1.80 3.12 8.35
C ILE A 96 -2.89 2.64 9.31
N SER A 97 -2.55 2.28 10.55
CA SER A 97 -3.51 1.78 11.55
C SER A 97 -4.66 2.77 11.79
N ASN A 98 -4.35 4.06 11.97
CA ASN A 98 -5.37 5.07 12.22
C ASN A 98 -6.33 5.21 11.05
N ILE A 99 -5.81 5.21 9.81
CA ILE A 99 -6.65 5.35 8.61
C ILE A 99 -7.47 4.08 8.37
N ILE A 100 -6.87 2.89 8.51
CA ILE A 100 -7.58 1.61 8.36
C ILE A 100 -8.72 1.53 9.37
N GLN A 101 -8.46 1.86 10.64
CA GLN A 101 -9.48 1.89 11.69
C GLN A 101 -10.61 2.87 11.35
N GLU A 102 -10.28 4.11 10.96
CA GLU A 102 -11.27 5.13 10.59
C GLU A 102 -12.14 4.69 9.41
N LEU A 103 -11.54 4.15 8.34
CA LEU A 103 -12.29 3.69 7.16
C LEU A 103 -13.15 2.47 7.47
N SER A 104 -12.63 1.52 8.26
CA SER A 104 -13.35 0.28 8.60
C SER A 104 -14.65 0.52 9.38
N ALA A 105 -14.76 1.67 10.07
CA ALA A 105 -15.98 2.05 10.78
C ALA A 105 -17.13 2.44 9.83
N SER A 106 -16.83 2.77 8.57
CA SER A 106 -17.82 3.28 7.60
C SER A 106 -17.92 2.48 6.30
N MET A 107 -16.95 1.63 5.98
CA MET A 107 -16.94 0.86 4.73
C MET A 107 -16.24 -0.48 4.87
N LYS A 108 -16.63 -1.45 4.04
CA LYS A 108 -15.84 -2.67 3.85
C LYS A 108 -14.58 -2.34 3.05
N LEU A 109 -13.42 -2.72 3.58
CA LEU A 109 -12.14 -2.42 2.95
C LEU A 109 -11.87 -3.41 1.80
N LYS A 110 -11.29 -2.91 0.71
CA LYS A 110 -10.81 -3.71 -0.42
C LYS A 110 -9.31 -3.48 -0.54
N ILE A 111 -8.53 -4.52 -0.34
CA ILE A 111 -7.07 -4.42 -0.22
C ILE A 111 -6.39 -5.05 -1.42
N LEU A 112 -5.50 -4.34 -2.09
CA LEU A 112 -4.61 -4.88 -3.12
C LEU A 112 -3.18 -4.94 -2.59
N PHE A 113 -2.62 -6.14 -2.49
CA PHE A 113 -1.19 -6.33 -2.28
C PHE A 113 -0.43 -6.28 -3.59
N CYS A 114 0.69 -5.56 -3.62
CA CYS A 114 1.48 -5.37 -4.85
C CYS A 114 2.97 -4.99 -4.62
N TRP A 115 3.63 -5.60 -3.62
CA TRP A 115 5.02 -5.25 -3.25
C TRP A 115 6.12 -5.93 -4.07
N GLY A 116 5.85 -7.05 -4.75
CA GLY A 116 6.79 -7.76 -5.61
C GLY A 116 7.98 -8.41 -4.88
N ASP A 117 8.88 -9.04 -5.65
CA ASP A 117 9.98 -9.87 -5.10
C ASP A 117 11.12 -9.06 -4.49
N ASN A 118 11.20 -7.76 -4.79
CA ASN A 118 12.22 -6.89 -4.21
C ASN A 118 12.07 -6.73 -2.70
N ILE A 119 10.96 -7.21 -2.12
CA ILE A 119 10.74 -7.29 -0.69
C ILE A 119 11.89 -8.00 0.06
N LYS A 120 12.52 -9.01 -0.55
CA LYS A 120 13.66 -9.75 0.05
C LYS A 120 14.94 -8.92 0.19
N ASN A 121 15.03 -7.78 -0.49
CA ASN A 121 16.18 -6.88 -0.41
C ASN A 121 16.15 -6.00 0.86
N TYR A 122 15.12 -6.14 1.69
CA TYR A 122 14.90 -5.35 2.89
C TYR A 122 15.04 -6.25 4.12
N GLU A 123 15.96 -5.96 5.05
CA GLU A 123 16.22 -6.84 6.22
C GLU A 123 14.96 -7.21 7.02
N ASN A 124 14.13 -6.23 7.42
CA ASN A 124 12.90 -6.48 8.22
C ASN A 124 11.64 -6.81 7.42
N TYR A 125 11.78 -7.39 6.21
CA TYR A 125 10.63 -7.59 5.32
C TYR A 125 9.54 -8.50 5.85
N LYS A 126 9.92 -9.59 6.53
CA LYS A 126 8.95 -10.47 7.18
C LYS A 126 8.20 -9.73 8.27
N TYR A 127 8.91 -8.97 9.11
CA TYR A 127 8.31 -8.20 10.19
C TYR A 127 7.30 -7.17 9.68
N ASN A 128 7.67 -6.32 8.71
CA ASN A 128 6.78 -5.27 8.20
C ASN A 128 5.59 -5.85 7.43
N ARG A 129 5.80 -6.94 6.67
CA ARG A 129 4.71 -7.67 6.00
C ARG A 129 3.75 -8.26 7.03
N ARG A 130 4.26 -8.99 8.04
CA ARG A 130 3.44 -9.58 9.10
C ARG A 130 2.68 -8.50 9.87
N LYS A 131 3.32 -7.39 10.22
CA LYS A 131 2.68 -6.26 10.90
C LYS A 131 1.56 -5.64 10.07
N MET A 132 1.74 -5.48 8.77
CA MET A 132 0.67 -5.05 7.86
C MET A 132 -0.50 -6.05 7.87
N CYS A 133 -0.22 -7.35 7.75
CA CYS A 133 -1.25 -8.38 7.80
C CYS A 133 -2.01 -8.34 9.14
N GLN A 134 -1.31 -8.24 10.28
CA GLN A 134 -1.93 -8.12 11.61
C GLN A 134 -2.82 -6.88 11.75
N ILE A 135 -2.45 -5.76 11.13
CA ILE A 135 -3.32 -4.60 11.09
C ILE A 135 -4.60 -4.93 10.33
N LEU A 136 -4.52 -5.63 9.21
CA LEU A 136 -5.65 -5.88 8.32
C LEU A 136 -6.55 -7.06 8.73
N GLU A 137 -6.02 -8.03 9.49
CA GLU A 137 -6.69 -9.30 9.82
C GLU A 137 -8.08 -9.12 10.44
N ASN A 138 -8.26 -8.04 11.22
CA ASN A 138 -9.52 -7.75 11.90
C ASN A 138 -10.46 -6.83 11.10
N PHE A 139 -10.03 -6.29 9.96
CA PHE A 139 -10.79 -5.29 9.20
C PHE A 139 -11.15 -5.70 7.77
N SER A 140 -10.49 -6.72 7.21
CA SER A 140 -10.73 -7.11 5.81
C SER A 140 -10.40 -8.56 5.53
N ASN A 141 -11.38 -9.25 4.94
CA ASN A 141 -11.14 -10.52 4.24
C ASN A 141 -10.94 -10.30 2.74
N ASP A 142 -11.45 -9.19 2.17
CA ASP A 142 -11.33 -8.90 0.73
C ASP A 142 -9.91 -8.42 0.35
N ILE A 143 -8.99 -9.36 0.25
CA ILE A 143 -7.59 -9.13 -0.05
C ILE A 143 -7.29 -9.73 -1.42
N TYR A 144 -6.64 -8.92 -2.26
CA TYR A 144 -6.38 -9.22 -3.66
C TYR A 144 -4.91 -9.09 -4.02
N CYS A 145 -4.53 -9.70 -5.13
CA CYS A 145 -3.33 -9.39 -5.90
C CYS A 145 -3.69 -9.30 -7.40
N LEU A 146 -2.76 -8.80 -8.23
CA LEU A 146 -2.95 -8.76 -9.69
C LEU A 146 -2.48 -10.05 -10.38
N LYS A 147 -1.42 -10.63 -9.81
CA LYS A 147 -0.77 -11.87 -10.20
C LYS A 147 0.26 -12.20 -9.12
N ARG A 148 0.73 -13.43 -9.09
CA ARG A 148 1.93 -13.82 -8.35
C ARG A 148 3.18 -13.83 -9.22
N THR A 149 4.30 -13.50 -8.62
CA THR A 149 5.63 -13.69 -9.19
C THR A 149 6.04 -15.17 -9.11
N LYS A 150 7.23 -15.51 -9.62
CA LYS A 150 7.80 -16.86 -9.48
C LYS A 150 8.10 -17.22 -8.02
N GLU A 151 8.36 -16.23 -7.17
CA GLU A 151 8.62 -16.40 -5.73
C GLU A 151 7.34 -16.31 -4.89
N ASN A 152 6.17 -16.45 -5.53
CA ASN A 152 4.85 -16.43 -4.89
C ASN A 152 4.46 -15.11 -4.21
N ASN A 153 5.14 -14.00 -4.52
CA ASN A 153 4.78 -12.67 -4.00
C ASN A 153 3.74 -11.98 -4.91
N PRO A 154 2.91 -11.08 -4.35
CA PRO A 154 2.02 -10.23 -5.14
C PRO A 154 2.81 -9.30 -6.04
N ILE A 155 2.57 -9.36 -7.36
CA ILE A 155 3.36 -8.62 -8.36
C ILE A 155 3.23 -7.10 -8.23
N SER A 156 4.30 -6.38 -8.55
CA SER A 156 4.27 -4.92 -8.68
C SER A 156 3.36 -4.49 -9.85
N PRO A 157 2.59 -3.40 -9.72
CA PRO A 157 1.59 -3.03 -10.72
C PRO A 157 2.20 -2.50 -12.02
N ILE A 158 3.47 -2.02 -12.00
CA ILE A 158 4.05 -1.22 -13.11
C ILE A 158 4.03 -1.94 -14.46
N PHE A 159 4.08 -3.27 -14.48
CA PHE A 159 4.07 -4.09 -15.70
C PHE A 159 2.70 -4.69 -16.04
N MET A 160 1.68 -4.50 -15.20
CA MET A 160 0.36 -5.15 -15.33
C MET A 160 -0.60 -4.34 -16.18
N LYS A 161 -1.22 -4.90 -17.23
CA LYS A 161 -2.14 -4.14 -18.11
C LYS A 161 -3.27 -3.44 -17.31
N THR A 162 -3.76 -2.31 -17.81
CA THR A 162 -4.87 -1.57 -17.19
C THR A 162 -6.10 -2.43 -16.94
N ASN A 163 -6.45 -3.32 -17.87
CA ASN A 163 -7.61 -4.22 -17.77
C ASN A 163 -7.32 -5.50 -16.96
N THR A 164 -6.36 -5.45 -16.03
CA THR A 164 -6.07 -6.59 -15.14
C THR A 164 -7.14 -6.69 -14.07
N THR A 165 -7.83 -7.81 -13.99
CA THR A 165 -8.79 -8.10 -12.92
C THR A 165 -8.08 -8.47 -11.62
N LEU A 166 -8.65 -8.06 -10.49
CA LEU A 166 -8.20 -8.47 -9.16
C LEU A 166 -8.39 -9.99 -8.94
N GLN A 167 -7.41 -10.64 -8.33
CA GLN A 167 -7.43 -12.06 -7.95
C GLN A 167 -7.39 -12.18 -6.43
N ASN A 168 -8.19 -13.07 -5.84
CA ASN A 168 -8.19 -13.28 -4.39
C ASN A 168 -6.80 -13.71 -3.90
N PHE A 169 -6.42 -13.20 -2.72
CA PHE A 169 -5.17 -13.50 -2.03
C PHE A 169 -5.38 -14.29 -0.73
N GLU A 170 -6.65 -14.44 -0.28
CA GLU A 170 -7.02 -15.01 1.02
C GLU A 170 -6.30 -16.32 1.37
N ASP A 171 -6.22 -17.26 0.42
CA ASP A 171 -5.64 -18.60 0.65
C ASP A 171 -4.19 -18.57 1.19
N ASP A 172 -3.44 -17.49 0.93
CA ASP A 172 -2.06 -17.30 1.40
C ASP A 172 -1.93 -16.21 2.47
N PHE A 173 -3.00 -15.48 2.81
CA PHE A 173 -2.93 -14.42 3.81
C PHE A 173 -2.52 -14.97 5.20
N GLU A 174 -3.10 -16.11 5.58
CA GLU A 174 -2.77 -16.83 6.81
C GLU A 174 -1.30 -17.27 6.88
N SER A 175 -0.68 -17.56 5.73
CA SER A 175 0.75 -17.90 5.71
C SER A 175 1.62 -16.70 6.13
N TYR A 176 1.23 -15.49 5.73
CA TYR A 176 1.98 -14.27 6.06
C TYR A 176 1.81 -13.82 7.51
N LEU A 177 0.77 -14.27 8.19
CA LEU A 177 0.62 -14.08 9.65
C LEU A 177 1.57 -14.98 10.45
N LYS A 178 1.94 -16.15 9.89
CA LYS A 178 2.78 -17.17 10.55
C LYS A 178 4.28 -17.02 10.26
N ASP A 179 4.64 -16.39 9.14
CA ASP A 179 6.02 -16.13 8.68
C ASP A 179 6.81 -15.09 9.48
#